data_AF-A0A6G8NYW7-F1
#
_entry.id   AF-A0A6G8NYW7-F1
#
_cell.length_a   1.000
_cell.length_b   1.000
_cell.length_c   1.000
_cell.angle_alpha   90.00
_cell.angle_beta   90.00
_cell.angle_gamma   90.00
#
_symmetry.space_group_name_H-M   'P 1'
#
loop_
_entity.id
_entity.type
_entity.pdbx_description
1 polymer ?
#
loop_
_entity_poly.entity_id
_entity_poly.type
_entity_poly.pdbx_seq_one_letter_code
_entity_poly.pdbx_strand_id
1 'polypeptide(L)' 'MAIQRASRGEPIKERLRIEFLIARDGLPATVEWVHTTVRIYRKAVLSNRHFAHSEPYRSRFIVAYLEFKQWLRSPSIL' A
#
# COMPACT_ATOMS: atom_id res chain seq x y z
N MET A 1 -3.65 34.84 -13.15
CA MET A 1 -3.08 34.09 -12.01
C MET A 1 -3.13 32.61 -12.34
N ALA A 2 -1.98 31.99 -12.61
CA ALA A 2 -1.90 30.57 -12.93
C ALA A 2 -1.55 29.77 -11.67
N ILE A 3 -2.47 28.94 -11.20
CA ILE A 3 -2.13 27.75 -10.39
C ILE A 3 -2.68 26.57 -11.16
N GLN A 4 -1.86 26.06 -12.07
CA GLN A 4 -2.14 24.87 -12.87
C GLN A 4 -0.97 23.92 -12.70
N ARG A 5 -0.96 23.20 -11.58
CA ARG A 5 -0.06 22.06 -11.30
C ARG A 5 -0.75 21.02 -10.40
N ALA A 6 -1.89 20.50 -10.82
CA ALA A 6 -2.44 19.24 -10.29
C ALA A 6 -2.03 18.06 -11.18
N SER A 7 -0.72 17.96 -11.43
CA SER A 7 -0.07 16.82 -12.09
C SER A 7 0.98 16.14 -11.17
N ARG A 8 0.91 16.33 -9.84
CA ARG A 8 1.76 15.67 -8.84
C ARG A 8 1.02 15.37 -7.54
N GLY A 9 0.86 14.06 -7.26
CA GLY A 9 0.99 13.48 -5.92
C GLY A 9 -0.07 13.81 -4.88
N GLU A 10 -1.25 13.21 -5.01
CA GLU A 10 -2.01 12.80 -3.81
C GLU A 10 -1.11 11.89 -2.95
N PRO A 11 -1.06 12.06 -1.61
CA PRO A 11 -0.31 11.14 -0.78
C PRO A 11 -0.87 9.72 -0.92
N ILE A 12 0.01 8.81 -1.30
CA ILE A 12 -0.21 7.36 -1.32
C ILE A 12 -0.94 6.94 -0.03
N LYS A 13 -2.19 6.45 -0.14
CA LYS A 13 -3.05 6.14 1.01
C LYS A 13 -2.37 5.20 2.00
N GLU A 14 -1.60 4.23 1.50
CA GLU A 14 -0.92 3.29 2.37
C GLU A 14 0.32 3.89 3.06
N ARG A 15 0.91 5.00 2.58
CA ARG A 15 2.02 5.67 3.28
C ARG A 15 1.56 6.21 4.64
N LEU A 16 0.44 6.91 4.68
CA LEU A 16 -0.12 7.43 5.94
C LEU A 16 -0.45 6.29 6.92
N ARG A 17 -0.95 5.16 6.39
CA ARG A 17 -1.22 3.97 7.20
C ARG A 17 0.07 3.39 7.79
N ILE A 18 1.13 3.32 7.00
CA ILE A 18 2.45 2.85 7.45
C ILE A 18 2.99 3.77 8.53
N GLU A 19 2.96 5.09 8.33
CA GLU A 19 3.40 6.08 9.32
C GLU A 19 2.64 5.92 10.64
N PHE A 20 1.33 5.74 10.58
CA PHE A 20 0.50 5.46 11.75
C PHE A 20 0.92 4.16 12.46
N LEU A 21 1.13 3.06 11.72
CA LEU A 21 1.54 1.78 12.30
C LEU A 21 2.94 1.85 12.94
N ILE A 22 3.88 2.56 12.32
CA ILE A 22 5.22 2.79 12.90
C ILE A 22 5.10 3.55 14.22
N ALA A 23 4.27 4.61 14.26
CA ALA A 23 4.07 5.39 15.47
C ALA A 23 3.40 4.58 16.59
N ARG A 24 2.51 3.65 16.25
CA ARG A 24 1.75 2.84 17.21
C ARG A 24 2.51 1.61 17.71
N ASP A 25 3.11 0.85 16.79
CA ASP A 25 3.63 -0.49 17.04
C ASP A 25 5.16 -0.61 16.84
N GLY A 26 5.79 0.43 16.31
CA GLY A 26 7.21 0.43 15.94
C GLY A 26 7.49 -0.15 14.54
N LEU A 27 8.69 0.15 14.04
CA LEU A 27 9.13 -0.25 12.71
C LEU A 27 9.15 -1.76 12.50
N PRO A 28 9.72 -2.61 13.40
CA PRO A 28 9.79 -4.05 13.17
C PRO A 28 8.41 -4.71 13.03
N ALA A 29 7.47 -4.35 13.91
CA ALA A 29 6.10 -4.85 13.85
C ALA A 29 5.39 -4.39 12.56
N THR A 30 5.64 -3.15 12.13
CA THR A 30 5.08 -2.64 10.87
C THR A 30 5.65 -3.36 9.66
N VAL A 31 6.94 -3.68 9.63
CA VAL A 31 7.58 -4.45 8.55
C VAL A 31 6.91 -5.84 8.41
N GLU A 32 6.74 -6.56 9.52
CA GLU A 32 6.06 -7.87 9.52
C GLU A 32 4.60 -7.78 9.06
N TRP A 33 3.91 -6.73 9.51
CA TRP A 33 2.54 -6.46 9.09
C TRP A 33 2.47 -6.19 7.58
N VAL A 34 3.36 -5.37 7.03
CA VAL A 34 3.40 -5.07 5.58
C VAL A 34 3.73 -6.34 4.78
N HIS A 35 4.70 -7.13 5.21
CA HIS A 35 5.02 -8.43 4.59
C HIS A 35 3.83 -9.38 4.56
N THR A 36 3.04 -9.43 5.62
CA THR A 36 1.83 -10.25 5.69
C THR A 36 0.75 -9.70 4.76
N THR A 37 0.52 -8.40 4.78
CA THR A 37 -0.50 -7.72 3.96
C THR A 37 -0.24 -7.89 2.46
N VAL A 38 1.00 -7.74 1.98
CA VAL A 38 1.30 -7.93 0.54
C VAL A 38 1.01 -9.36 0.07
N ARG A 39 1.22 -10.37 0.93
CA ARG A 39 0.89 -11.77 0.61
C ARG A 39 -0.63 -11.97 0.52
N ILE A 40 -1.38 -11.40 1.44
CA ILE A 40 -2.85 -11.46 1.45
C ILE A 40 -3.42 -10.77 0.21
N TYR A 41 -2.97 -9.55 -0.10
CA TYR A 41 -3.50 -8.77 -1.22
C TYR A 41 -3.22 -9.46 -2.55
N ARG A 42 -2.03 -10.02 -2.74
CA ARG A 42 -1.72 -10.82 -3.94
C ARG A 42 -2.65 -12.02 -4.07
N LYS A 43 -2.87 -12.78 -2.99
CA LYS A 43 -3.79 -13.94 -3.00
C LYS A 43 -5.23 -13.52 -3.30
N ALA A 44 -5.68 -12.42 -2.70
CA ALA A 44 -7.03 -11.88 -2.88
C ALA A 44 -7.30 -11.45 -4.34
N VAL A 45 -6.34 -10.80 -4.99
CA VAL A 45 -6.47 -10.35 -6.40
C VAL A 45 -6.44 -11.51 -7.39
N LEU A 46 -5.66 -12.57 -7.09
CA LEU A 46 -5.51 -13.73 -7.96
C LEU A 46 -6.62 -14.78 -7.79
N SER A 47 -7.43 -14.69 -6.74
CA SER A 47 -8.50 -15.64 -6.44
C SER A 47 -9.86 -15.13 -6.90
N ASN A 48 -10.51 -15.81 -7.85
CA ASN A 48 -11.87 -15.49 -8.29
C ASN A 48 -12.95 -15.67 -7.19
N ARG A 49 -12.59 -16.24 -6.04
CA ARG A 49 -13.47 -16.41 -4.88
C ARG A 49 -13.46 -15.20 -3.93
N HIS A 50 -12.66 -14.18 -4.21
CA HIS A 50 -12.54 -12.99 -3.38
C HIS A 50 -12.95 -11.74 -4.18
N PHE A 51 -13.69 -10.82 -3.56
CA PHE A 51 -14.21 -9.61 -4.23
C PHE A 51 -13.11 -8.72 -4.83
N ALA A 52 -11.89 -8.78 -4.28
CA ALA A 52 -10.71 -8.08 -4.80
C ALA A 52 -10.25 -8.57 -6.19
N HIS A 53 -10.78 -9.67 -6.70
CA HIS A 53 -10.54 -10.10 -8.08
C HIS A 53 -11.35 -9.27 -9.09
N SER A 54 -12.49 -8.71 -8.69
CA SER A 54 -13.39 -7.93 -9.54
C SER A 54 -13.17 -6.42 -9.43
N GLU A 55 -13.47 -5.69 -10.51
CA GLU A 55 -13.52 -4.22 -10.46
C GLU A 55 -14.70 -3.72 -9.61
N PRO A 56 -14.60 -2.51 -9.03
CA PRO A 56 -13.46 -1.59 -9.05
C PRO A 56 -12.39 -1.92 -7.98
N TYR A 57 -12.53 -3.04 -7.26
CA TYR A 57 -11.68 -3.36 -6.11
C TYR A 57 -10.31 -3.87 -6.53
N ARG A 58 -10.23 -4.59 -7.66
CA ARG A 58 -8.99 -5.13 -8.20
C ARG A 58 -7.91 -4.06 -8.35
N SER A 59 -8.23 -2.96 -9.03
CA SER A 59 -7.29 -1.84 -9.20
C SER A 59 -6.81 -1.27 -7.86
N ARG A 60 -7.71 -1.07 -6.90
CA ARG A 60 -7.36 -0.55 -5.55
C ARG A 60 -6.42 -1.47 -4.78
N PHE A 61 -6.66 -2.78 -4.81
CA PHE A 61 -5.78 -3.76 -4.16
C PHE A 61 -4.42 -3.84 -4.81
N ILE A 62 -4.35 -3.75 -6.15
CA ILE A 62 -3.08 -3.73 -6.89
C ILE A 62 -2.28 -2.47 -6.54
N VAL A 63 -2.91 -1.29 -6.52
CA VAL A 63 -2.25 -0.04 -6.14
C VAL A 63 -1.67 -0.15 -4.73
N ALA A 64 -2.47 -0.51 -3.73
CA ALA A 64 -2.00 -0.68 -2.36
C ALA A 64 -0.88 -1.73 -2.24
N TYR A 65 -0.98 -2.85 -2.96
CA TYR A 65 0.09 -3.86 -3.03
C TYR A 65 1.42 -3.29 -3.53
N LEU A 66 1.37 -2.47 -4.60
CA LEU A 66 2.57 -1.85 -5.17
C LEU A 66 3.15 -0.79 -4.23
N GLU A 67 2.32 0.00 -3.56
CA GLU A 67 2.74 0.99 -2.57
C GLU A 67 3.48 0.34 -1.40
N PHE A 68 2.93 -0.75 -0.84
CA PHE A 68 3.60 -1.53 0.20
C PHE A 68 4.92 -2.14 -0.28
N LYS A 69 4.95 -2.68 -1.50
CA LYS A 69 6.17 -3.22 -2.09
C LYS A 69 7.24 -2.17 -2.34
N GLN A 70 6.83 -0.96 -2.71
CA GLN A 70 7.75 0.16 -2.88
C GLN A 70 8.32 0.58 -1.52
N TRP A 71 7.48 0.67 -0.49
CA TRP A 71 7.93 0.98 0.86
C TRP A 71 8.96 -0.05 1.35
N LEU A 72 8.68 -1.36 1.22
CA LEU A 72 9.62 -2.44 1.60
C LEU A 72 10.99 -2.40 0.90
N ARG A 73 11.11 -1.66 -0.22
CA ARG A 73 12.38 -1.46 -0.94
C ARG A 73 13.08 -0.16 -0.58
N SER A 74 12.46 0.66 0.25
CA SER A 74 12.99 1.96 0.67
C SER A 74 14.23 1.76 1.54
N PRO A 75 15.29 2.58 1.37
CA PRO A 75 16.49 2.53 2.21
C PRO A 75 16.21 2.72 3.70
N SER A 76 15.10 3.36 4.06
CA SER A 76 14.69 3.61 5.44
C SER A 76 14.23 2.37 6.23
N ILE A 77 14.22 1.19 5.61
CA ILE A 77 13.89 -0.09 6.26
C ILE A 77 15.14 -0.98 6.45
N LEU A 78 16.22 -0.70 5.72
CA LEU A 78 17.51 -1.41 5.79
C LEU A 78 18.47 -0.66 6.73
#